data_AF-A0A345SZF0-F1
#
_entry.id   AF-A0A345SZF0-F1
#
_cell.length_a   1.000
_cell.length_b   1.000
_cell.length_c   1.000
_cell.angle_alpha   90.00
_cell.angle_beta   90.00
_cell.angle_gamma   90.00
#
_symmetry.space_group_name_H-M   'P 1'
#
loop_
_entity.id
_entity.type
_entity.pdbx_description
1 polymer ?
#
loop_
_entity_poly.entity_id
_entity_poly.type
_entity_poly.pdbx_seq_one_letter_code
_entity_poly.pdbx_strand_id
1 'polypeptide(L)' 'MSGDQGEEQRRQQARRTPPAGLVFDDPLDRQTSDDTDTGWGEAPAGSSGGRDLDWYLSQKPPHHG' A
#
# COMPACT_ATOMS: atom_id res chain seq x y z
N MET A 1 -47.38 11.69 -23.26
CA MET A 1 -46.66 10.39 -23.25
C MET A 1 -45.13 10.58 -23.39
N SER A 2 -44.49 11.53 -22.66
CA SER A 2 -43.06 11.88 -22.87
C SER A 2 -42.06 11.25 -21.87
N GLY A 3 -42.50 10.42 -20.93
CA GLY A 3 -41.61 9.83 -19.91
C GLY A 3 -40.78 8.63 -20.40
N ASP A 4 -41.29 7.88 -21.38
CA ASP A 4 -40.75 6.58 -21.78
C ASP A 4 -39.43 6.68 -22.59
N GLN A 5 -39.30 7.73 -23.41
CA GLN A 5 -38.15 7.93 -24.29
C GLN A 5 -36.83 8.21 -23.54
N GLY A 6 -36.91 8.81 -22.35
CA GLY A 6 -35.73 9.11 -21.52
C GLY A 6 -35.14 7.86 -20.85
N GLU A 7 -36.00 6.90 -20.49
CA GLU A 7 -35.56 5.64 -19.90
C GLU A 7 -34.93 4.73 -20.94
N GLU A 8 -35.48 4.72 -22.15
CA GLU A 8 -34.98 3.91 -23.24
C GLU A 8 -33.61 4.37 -23.73
N GLN A 9 -33.37 5.68 -23.77
CA GLN A 9 -32.05 6.26 -24.05
C GLN A 9 -31.02 5.87 -22.97
N ARG A 10 -31.39 5.88 -21.68
CA ARG A 10 -30.51 5.44 -20.58
C ARG A 10 -30.18 3.94 -20.67
N ARG A 11 -31.18 3.11 -21.00
CA ARG A 11 -30.98 1.66 -21.22
C ARG A 11 -30.06 1.40 -22.43
N GLN A 12 -30.22 2.15 -23.52
CA GLN A 12 -29.33 2.05 -24.68
C GLN A 12 -27.92 2.52 -24.36
N GLN A 13 -27.76 3.58 -23.57
CA GLN A 13 -26.45 4.08 -23.17
C GLN A 13 -25.75 3.09 -22.21
N ALA A 14 -26.46 2.51 -21.24
CA ALA A 14 -25.92 1.48 -20.36
C ALA A 14 -25.49 0.20 -21.11
N ARG A 15 -26.20 -0.18 -22.18
CA ARG A 15 -25.82 -1.31 -23.05
C ARG A 15 -24.56 -1.05 -23.88
N ARG A 16 -24.22 0.21 -24.13
CA ARG A 16 -23.03 0.61 -24.90
C ARG A 16 -21.79 0.80 -24.03
N THR A 17 -21.96 0.90 -22.71
CA THR A 17 -20.86 0.98 -21.76
C THR A 17 -20.43 -0.44 -21.39
N PRO A 18 -19.21 -0.87 -21.72
CA PRO A 18 -18.69 -2.15 -21.25
C PRO A 18 -18.61 -2.14 -19.71
N PRO A 19 -18.85 -3.28 -19.03
CA PRO A 19 -18.73 -3.36 -17.58
C PRO A 19 -17.29 -3.06 -17.16
N ALA A 20 -17.13 -2.44 -15.99
CA ALA A 20 -15.81 -2.30 -15.38
C ALA A 20 -15.21 -3.70 -15.16
N GLY A 21 -13.99 -3.91 -15.66
CA GLY A 21 -13.27 -5.17 -15.48
C GLY A 21 -12.87 -5.37 -14.01
N LEU A 22 -12.84 -6.62 -13.57
CA LEU A 22 -12.27 -7.00 -12.29
C LEU A 22 -10.73 -7.04 -12.40
N VAL A 23 -10.04 -6.54 -11.38
CA VAL A 23 -8.57 -6.63 -11.26
C VAL A 23 -8.26 -7.85 -10.39
N PHE A 24 -7.48 -8.79 -10.93
CA PHE A 24 -7.08 -10.04 -10.27
C PHE A 24 -5.58 -10.11 -9.99
N ASP A 25 -4.87 -9.00 -10.16
CA ASP A 25 -3.45 -8.90 -9.83
C ASP A 25 -3.27 -9.12 -8.32
N ASP A 26 -2.13 -9.68 -7.93
CA ASP A 26 -1.78 -9.82 -6.52
C ASP A 26 -1.65 -8.42 -5.89
N PRO A 27 -2.40 -8.10 -4.82
CA PRO A 27 -2.29 -6.81 -4.15
C PRO A 27 -0.88 -6.53 -3.60
N LEU A 28 -0.05 -7.56 -3.43
CA LEU A 28 1.32 -7.46 -2.90
C LEU A 28 2.41 -7.47 -3.98
N ASP A 29 2.07 -7.53 -5.27
CA ASP A 29 3.06 -7.47 -6.36
C ASP A 29 3.76 -6.11 -6.46
N ARG A 30 3.16 -5.05 -5.89
CA ARG A 30 3.73 -3.71 -5.93
C ARG A 30 4.53 -3.42 -4.66
N GLN A 31 5.77 -2.98 -4.86
CA GLN A 31 6.58 -2.43 -3.78
C GLN A 31 5.91 -1.19 -3.18
N THR A 32 5.85 -1.15 -1.85
CA THR A 32 5.35 -0.03 -1.05
C THR A 32 6.51 0.76 -0.45
N SER A 33 6.22 1.93 0.12
CA SER A 33 7.22 2.71 0.85
C SER A 33 7.82 1.95 2.03
N ASP A 34 7.00 1.10 2.66
CA ASP A 34 7.35 0.36 3.86
C ASP A 34 8.23 -0.87 3.54
N ASP A 35 8.32 -1.26 2.27
CA ASP A 35 9.22 -2.32 1.79
C ASP A 35 10.65 -1.82 1.55
N THR A 36 10.92 -0.54 1.81
CA THR A 36 12.26 0.02 1.68
C THR A 36 12.95 0.14 3.02
N ASP A 37 14.28 -0.02 3.02
CA ASP A 37 15.11 0.27 4.21
C ASP A 37 15.29 1.79 4.45
N THR A 38 14.55 2.66 3.75
CA THR A 38 14.67 4.11 3.94
C THR A 38 14.31 4.48 5.39
N GLY A 39 15.21 5.22 6.04
CA GLY A 39 15.13 5.56 7.47
C GLY A 39 15.68 4.49 8.41
N TRP A 40 16.06 3.31 7.91
CA TRP A 40 16.69 2.24 8.69
C TRP A 40 18.21 2.25 8.47
N GLY A 41 18.98 2.45 9.55
CA GLY A 41 20.45 2.40 9.50
C GLY A 41 21.14 3.63 8.90
N GLU A 42 20.38 4.56 8.32
CA GLU A 42 20.90 5.84 7.82
C GLU A 42 21.30 6.75 8.99
N ALA A 43 22.59 6.83 9.26
CA ALA A 43 23.13 7.74 10.26
C ALA A 43 23.13 9.18 9.71
N PRO A 44 22.67 10.18 10.48
CA PRO A 44 22.80 11.57 10.06
C PRO A 44 24.28 11.93 9.85
N ALA A 45 24.57 12.77 8.85
CA ALA A 45 25.95 13.14 8.51
C ALA A 45 26.70 13.68 9.75
N GLY A 46 27.77 12.99 10.14
CA GLY A 46 28.57 13.32 11.33
C GLY A 46 28.15 12.62 12.62
N SER A 47 27.14 11.75 12.58
CA SER A 47 26.73 10.93 13.73
C SER A 47 27.34 9.53 13.62
N SER A 48 28.31 9.22 14.49
CA SER A 48 28.63 7.83 14.85
C SER A 48 27.57 7.34 15.86
N GLY A 49 26.29 7.45 15.48
CA GLY A 49 25.16 7.46 16.41
C GLY A 49 24.58 6.09 16.76
N GLY A 50 25.26 5.00 16.41
CA GLY A 50 24.91 3.66 16.84
C GLY A 50 25.57 3.33 18.18
N ARG A 51 24.88 2.56 19.03
CA ARG A 51 25.54 1.86 20.13
C ARG A 51 26.35 0.70 19.53
N ASP A 52 27.51 0.38 20.09
CA ASP A 52 28.35 -0.68 19.54
C ASP A 52 27.70 -2.07 19.68
N LEU A 53 28.16 -3.03 18.87
CA LEU A 53 27.67 -4.42 18.87
C LEU A 53 27.65 -5.04 20.28
N ASP A 54 28.66 -4.74 21.09
CA ASP A 54 28.77 -5.22 22.46
C ASP A 54 27.60 -4.76 23.34
N TRP A 55 27.08 -3.55 23.11
CA TRP A 55 25.92 -3.04 23.83
C TRP A 55 24.68 -3.89 23.51
N TYR A 56 24.43 -4.21 22.23
CA TYR A 56 23.28 -5.02 21.82
C TYR A 56 23.33 -6.43 22.41
N LEU A 57 24.50 -7.07 22.37
CA LEU A 57 24.71 -8.41 22.92
C LEU A 57 24.51 -8.46 24.45
N SER A 58 24.72 -7.34 25.14
CA SER A 58 24.50 -7.23 26.58
C SER A 58 23.02 -7.04 26.98
N GLN A 59 22.15 -6.63 26.06
CA GLN A 59 20.74 -6.38 26.37
C GLN A 59 19.99 -7.71 26.47
N LYS A 60 19.46 -8.02 27.66
CA LYS A 60 18.51 -9.13 27.83
C LYS A 60 17.11 -8.63 27.50
N PRO A 61 16.42 -9.19 26.47
CA PRO A 61 15.07 -8.75 26.12
C PRO A 61 14.14 -8.82 27.34
N PRO A 62 13.16 -7.91 27.47
CA PRO A 62 12.12 -8.06 28.47
C PRO A 62 11.45 -9.41 28.23
N HIS A 63 11.45 -10.26 29.26
CA HIS A 63 10.66 -11.49 29.23
C HIS A 63 9.20 -11.06 29.16
N HIS A 64 8.58 -11.22 28.00
CA HIS A 64 7.14 -11.12 27.86
C HIS A 64 6.55 -12.30 28.62
N GLY A 65 6.22 -12.07 29.89
CA GLY A 65 5.50 -13.00 30.76
C GLY A 65 4.01 -12.97 30.50
#